data_AF-A0A928BTZ1-F1
#
_entry.id   AF-A0A928BTZ1-F1
#
_cell.length_a   1.000
_cell.length_b   1.000
_cell.length_c   1.000
_cell.angle_alpha   90.00
_cell.angle_beta   90.00
_cell.angle_gamma   90.00
#
_symmetry.space_group_name_H-M   'P 1'
#
loop_
_entity.id
_entity.type
_entity.pdbx_description
1 polymer ?
#
loop_
_entity_poly.entity_id
_entity_poly.type
_entity_poly.pdbx_seq_one_letter_code
_entity_poly.pdbx_strand_id
1 'polypeptide(L)'
;MSTSLFQNAKKNPVSTIVLLLFFGYVAFSIVYNVQTMRQATTDYDYCEALCDLVEFLGKTITWCVYFVVCYLTYIHKQYTRWILWLYYLTVVVFIIYFISAGITYRYVFDHIGIEHLESLKSMTHRLYGAPFYFILFSFIFMPKLIKDTIKLKNEQDLTV
;
A
#
# COMPACT_ATOMS: atom_id res chain seq x y z
N MET A 1 -27.35 -10.01 5.48
CA MET A 1 -27.59 -8.73 6.16
C MET A 1 -26.52 -7.74 5.71
N SER A 2 -26.82 -6.81 4.81
CA SER A 2 -25.88 -5.72 4.48
C SER A 2 -26.02 -4.62 5.53
N THR A 3 -25.07 -4.57 6.46
CA THR A 3 -24.93 -3.39 7.33
C THR A 3 -24.45 -2.24 6.46
N SER A 4 -25.26 -1.18 6.35
CA SER A 4 -24.85 0.03 5.63
C SER A 4 -23.55 0.59 6.21
N LEU A 5 -22.70 1.23 5.40
CA LEU A 5 -21.51 1.93 5.87
C LEU A 5 -21.80 2.83 7.09
N PHE A 6 -23.01 3.39 7.13
CA PHE A 6 -23.52 4.20 8.23
C PHE A 6 -23.65 3.44 9.57
N GLN A 7 -24.09 2.17 9.55
CA GLN A 7 -24.17 1.35 10.76
C GLN A 7 -22.77 0.96 11.28
N ASN A 8 -21.82 0.71 10.39
CA ASN A 8 -20.43 0.43 10.77
C ASN A 8 -19.72 1.68 11.30
N ALA A 9 -19.97 2.84 10.70
CA ALA A 9 -19.47 4.14 11.17
C ALA A 9 -19.96 4.45 12.60
N LYS A 10 -21.21 4.10 12.93
CA LYS A 10 -21.78 4.30 14.27
C LYS A 10 -21.16 3.38 15.33
N LYS A 11 -20.73 2.17 14.95
CA LYS A 11 -20.09 1.20 15.86
C LYS A 11 -18.60 1.50 16.09
N ASN A 12 -17.88 1.94 15.06
CA ASN A 12 -16.44 2.24 15.14
C ASN A 12 -16.10 3.54 14.40
N PRO A 13 -16.45 4.71 14.99
CA PRO A 13 -16.32 6.01 14.33
C PRO A 13 -14.87 6.38 14.05
N VAL A 14 -13.95 6.11 14.97
CA VAL A 14 -12.52 6.44 14.82
C VAL A 14 -11.90 5.68 13.63
N SER A 15 -12.07 4.37 13.57
CA SER A 15 -11.53 3.55 12.46
C SER A 15 -12.13 3.95 11.11
N THR A 16 -13.40 4.34 11.09
CA THR A 16 -14.08 4.77 9.86
C THR A 16 -13.56 6.13 9.38
N ILE A 17 -13.35 7.08 10.29
CA ILE A 17 -12.77 8.39 9.97
C ILE A 17 -11.34 8.23 9.45
N VAL A 18 -10.50 7.42 10.11
CA VAL A 18 -9.13 7.14 9.67
C VAL A 18 -9.12 6.53 8.26
N LEU A 19 -10.03 5.60 7.99
CA LEU A 19 -10.15 4.98 6.66
C LEU A 19 -10.59 5.99 5.59
N LEU A 20 -11.55 6.87 5.89
CA LEU A 20 -12.00 7.91 4.96
C LEU A 20 -10.90 8.94 4.68
N LEU A 21 -10.18 9.37 5.72
CA LEU A 21 -9.02 10.27 5.57
C LEU A 21 -7.92 9.62 4.72
N PHE A 22 -7.68 8.32 4.92
CA PHE A 22 -6.73 7.57 4.11
C PHE A 22 -7.16 7.52 2.63
N PHE A 23 -8.43 7.21 2.33
CA PHE A 23 -8.93 7.23 0.95
C PHE A 23 -8.87 8.63 0.33
N GLY A 24 -9.20 9.67 1.10
CA GLY A 24 -9.09 11.06 0.66
C GLY A 24 -7.65 11.45 0.32
N TYR A 25 -6.70 11.06 1.17
CA TYR A 25 -5.26 11.27 0.94
C TYR A 25 -4.79 10.54 -0.33
N VAL A 26 -5.18 9.27 -0.51
CA VAL A 26 -4.85 8.48 -1.70
C VAL A 26 -5.37 9.13 -2.98
N ALA A 27 -6.64 9.51 -3.00
CA ALA A 27 -7.24 10.17 -4.15
C ALA A 27 -6.56 11.52 -4.47
N PHE A 28 -6.31 12.32 -3.43
CA PHE A 28 -5.60 13.60 -3.58
C PHE A 28 -4.19 13.41 -4.17
N SER A 29 -3.41 12.48 -3.62
CA SER A 29 -2.03 12.24 -4.09
C SER A 29 -1.97 11.69 -5.51
N ILE A 30 -2.91 10.81 -5.90
CA ILE A 30 -2.99 10.34 -7.30
C ILE A 30 -3.31 11.52 -8.23
N VAL A 31 -4.31 12.34 -7.89
CA VAL A 31 -4.68 13.51 -8.70
C VAL A 31 -3.52 14.49 -8.80
N TYR A 32 -2.84 14.77 -7.69
CA TYR A 32 -1.68 15.66 -7.64
C TYR A 32 -0.57 15.19 -8.57
N ASN A 33 -0.12 13.94 -8.44
CA ASN A 33 0.95 13.39 -9.29
C ASN A 33 0.57 13.38 -10.78
N VAL A 34 -0.68 13.01 -11.11
CA VAL A 34 -1.18 13.05 -12.49
C VAL A 34 -1.22 14.47 -13.05
N GLN A 35 -1.60 15.46 -12.23
CA GLN A 35 -1.56 16.86 -12.64
C GLN A 35 -0.12 17.36 -12.85
N THR A 36 0.81 16.99 -11.97
CA THR A 36 2.24 17.30 -12.14
C THR A 36 2.78 16.72 -13.43
N MET A 37 2.47 15.46 -13.74
CA MET A 37 2.86 14.84 -15.03
C MET A 37 2.26 15.56 -16.24
N ARG A 38 1.01 16.05 -16.14
CA ARG A 38 0.35 16.80 -17.24
C ARG A 38 0.90 18.19 -17.44
N GLN A 39 1.45 18.80 -16.40
CA GLN A 39 2.01 20.15 -16.41
C GLN A 39 3.53 20.14 -16.59
N ALA A 40 4.15 18.96 -16.67
CA ALA A 40 5.58 18.81 -16.88
C ALA A 40 5.99 19.48 -18.19
N THR A 41 6.97 20.38 -18.10
CA THR A 41 7.54 21.11 -19.24
C THR A 41 8.83 20.47 -19.75
N THR A 42 9.42 19.55 -18.97
CA THR A 42 10.62 18.79 -19.31
C THR A 42 10.39 17.29 -19.15
N ASP A 43 11.13 16.47 -19.91
CA ASP A 43 11.10 15.02 -19.77
C ASP A 43 11.58 14.56 -18.39
N TYR A 44 12.49 15.33 -17.77
CA TYR A 44 12.94 15.13 -16.40
C TYR A 44 11.77 15.24 -15.40
N ASP A 45 11.01 16.34 -15.44
CA ASP A 45 9.91 16.58 -14.50
C ASP A 45 8.82 15.51 -14.64
N TYR A 46 8.57 15.07 -15.88
CA TYR A 46 7.65 13.97 -16.16
C TYR A 46 8.16 12.65 -15.55
N CYS A 47 9.44 12.32 -15.76
CA CYS A 47 10.06 11.11 -15.22
C CYS A 47 10.08 11.10 -13.69
N GLU A 48 10.35 12.24 -13.05
CA GLU A 48 10.32 12.38 -11.60
C GLU A 48 8.91 12.12 -11.06
N ALA A 49 7.89 12.80 -11.62
CA ALA A 49 6.51 12.65 -11.20
C ALA A 49 5.97 11.22 -11.45
N LEU A 50 6.42 10.56 -12.52
CA LEU A 50 6.10 9.16 -12.80
C LEU A 50 6.68 8.22 -11.74
N CYS A 51 7.94 8.43 -11.33
CA CYS A 51 8.57 7.65 -10.27
C CYS A 51 7.84 7.83 -8.93
N ASP A 52 7.51 9.07 -8.58
CA ASP A 52 6.78 9.40 -7.36
C ASP A 52 5.38 8.78 -7.34
N LEU A 53 4.67 8.79 -8.49
CA LEU A 53 3.37 8.12 -8.62
C LEU A 53 3.48 6.61 -8.41
N VAL A 54 4.46 5.96 -9.03
CA VAL A 54 4.65 4.50 -8.91
C VAL A 54 5.01 4.14 -7.46
N GLU A 55 5.96 4.86 -6.84
CA GLU A 55 6.29 4.66 -5.42
C GLU A 55 5.05 4.84 -4.53
N PHE A 56 4.26 5.90 -4.76
CA PHE A 56 3.05 6.18 -3.99
C PHE A 56 2.01 5.06 -4.10
N LEU A 57 1.81 4.50 -5.31
CA LEU A 57 0.93 3.35 -5.52
C LEU A 57 1.40 2.12 -4.73
N GLY A 58 2.71 1.83 -4.75
CA GLY A 58 3.29 0.74 -3.95
C GLY A 58 3.06 0.92 -2.44
N LYS A 59 3.31 2.13 -1.92
CA LYS A 59 3.05 2.47 -0.51
C LYS A 59 1.57 2.31 -0.17
N THR A 60 0.69 2.82 -1.02
CA THR A 60 -0.76 2.77 -0.83
C THR A 60 -1.27 1.34 -0.75
N ILE A 61 -0.81 0.46 -1.65
CA ILE A 61 -1.13 -0.96 -1.61
C ILE A 61 -0.74 -1.58 -0.26
N THR A 62 0.48 -1.28 0.23
CA THR A 62 0.97 -1.76 1.53
C THR A 62 0.01 -1.35 2.66
N TRP A 63 -0.38 -0.07 2.69
CA TRP A 63 -1.28 0.47 3.70
C TRP A 63 -2.69 -0.12 3.60
N CYS A 64 -3.23 -0.27 2.39
CA CYS A 64 -4.53 -0.91 2.16
C CYS A 64 -4.55 -2.33 2.75
N VAL A 65 -3.53 -3.13 2.45
CA VAL A 65 -3.41 -4.49 3.00
C VAL A 65 -3.31 -4.45 4.53
N TYR A 66 -2.47 -3.59 5.09
CA TYR A 66 -2.34 -3.41 6.54
C TYR A 66 -3.69 -3.11 7.19
N PHE A 67 -4.44 -2.14 6.66
CA PHE A 67 -5.76 -1.77 7.20
C PHE A 67 -6.77 -2.91 7.10
N VAL A 68 -6.83 -3.63 5.98
CA VAL A 68 -7.74 -4.76 5.80
C VAL A 68 -7.41 -5.89 6.78
N VAL A 69 -6.13 -6.24 6.93
CA VAL A 69 -5.70 -7.30 7.86
C VAL A 69 -6.00 -6.91 9.31
N CYS A 70 -5.70 -5.67 9.71
CA CYS A 70 -6.03 -5.17 11.04
C CYS A 70 -7.55 -5.14 11.29
N TYR A 71 -8.34 -4.71 10.31
CA TYR A 71 -9.80 -4.69 10.40
C TYR A 71 -10.37 -6.09 10.62
N LEU A 72 -9.93 -7.07 9.80
CA LEU A 72 -10.40 -8.45 9.90
C LEU A 72 -10.01 -9.10 11.23
N THR A 73 -8.77 -8.85 11.69
CA THR A 73 -8.23 -9.46 12.91
C THR A 73 -8.85 -8.85 14.18
N TYR A 74 -8.85 -7.52 14.29
CA TYR A 74 -9.21 -6.83 15.53
C TYR A 74 -10.69 -6.44 15.62
N ILE A 75 -11.33 -6.08 14.51
CA ILE A 75 -12.74 -5.63 14.52
C ILE A 75 -13.67 -6.81 14.25
N HIS A 76 -13.44 -7.51 13.14
CA HIS A 76 -14.34 -8.56 12.71
C HIS A 76 -14.06 -9.92 13.36
N LYS A 77 -12.96 -10.03 14.12
CA LYS A 77 -12.54 -11.25 14.82
C LYS A 77 -12.57 -12.47 13.90
N GLN A 78 -12.16 -12.31 12.64
CA GLN A 78 -12.13 -13.41 11.67
C GLN A 78 -10.74 -14.06 11.66
N TYR A 79 -10.62 -15.22 12.32
CA TYR A 79 -9.36 -15.92 12.57
C TYR A 79 -9.07 -17.05 11.57
N THR A 80 -9.25 -16.80 10.27
CA THR A 80 -9.41 -17.87 9.26
C THR A 80 -8.37 -17.81 8.13
N ARG A 81 -8.41 -18.86 7.28
CA ARG A 81 -7.72 -19.01 5.98
C ARG A 81 -7.68 -17.71 5.14
N TRP A 82 -8.67 -16.83 5.28
CA TRP A 82 -8.77 -15.56 4.57
C TRP A 82 -7.61 -14.59 4.82
N ILE A 83 -7.08 -14.53 6.05
CA ILE A 83 -5.89 -13.70 6.34
C ILE A 83 -4.66 -14.24 5.60
N LEU A 84 -4.54 -15.58 5.52
CA LEU A 84 -3.49 -16.27 4.76
C LEU A 84 -3.62 -16.02 3.25
N TRP A 85 -4.84 -16.07 2.71
CA TRP A 85 -5.11 -15.72 1.31
C TRP A 85 -4.78 -14.25 1.00
N LEU A 86 -5.14 -13.33 1.89
CA LEU A 86 -4.77 -11.92 1.76
C LEU A 86 -3.25 -11.75 1.75
N TYR A 87 -2.52 -12.52 2.54
CA TYR A 87 -1.06 -12.49 2.49
C TYR A 87 -0.50 -12.97 1.16
N TYR A 88 -0.95 -14.12 0.66
CA TYR A 88 -0.53 -14.60 -0.67
C TYR A 88 -0.85 -13.59 -1.77
N LEU A 89 -2.04 -13.00 -1.73
CA LEU A 89 -2.42 -11.93 -2.65
C LEU A 89 -1.48 -10.74 -2.54
N THR A 90 -1.12 -10.35 -1.32
CA THR A 90 -0.19 -9.24 -1.06
C THR A 90 1.17 -9.51 -1.71
N VAL A 91 1.73 -10.70 -1.51
CA VAL A 91 3.00 -11.11 -2.15
C VAL A 91 2.91 -11.00 -3.67
N VAL A 92 1.82 -11.50 -4.27
CA VAL A 92 1.59 -11.40 -5.73
C VAL A 92 1.53 -9.95 -6.18
N VAL A 93 0.82 -9.07 -5.46
CA VAL A 93 0.74 -7.64 -5.80
C VAL A 93 2.11 -6.97 -5.70
N PHE A 94 2.95 -7.32 -4.72
CA PHE A 94 4.32 -6.80 -4.66
C PHE A 94 5.22 -7.30 -5.80
N ILE A 95 5.05 -8.54 -6.24
CA ILE A 95 5.75 -9.04 -7.44
C ILE A 95 5.35 -8.22 -8.67
N ILE A 96 4.04 -7.96 -8.85
CA ILE A 96 3.54 -7.10 -9.94
C ILE A 96 4.13 -5.70 -9.82
N TYR A 97 4.16 -5.14 -8.61
CA TYR A 97 4.79 -3.84 -8.35
C TYR A 97 6.26 -3.81 -8.75
N PHE A 98 7.05 -4.83 -8.41
CA PHE A 98 8.46 -4.92 -8.80
C PHE A 98 8.64 -4.95 -10.33
N ILE A 99 7.79 -5.68 -11.03
CA ILE A 99 7.79 -5.71 -12.51
C ILE A 99 7.47 -4.30 -13.06
N SER A 100 6.43 -3.66 -12.54
CA SER A 100 6.05 -2.30 -12.94
C SER A 100 7.15 -1.29 -12.65
N ALA A 101 7.79 -1.34 -11.47
CA ALA A 101 8.90 -0.47 -11.11
C ALA A 101 10.10 -0.66 -12.05
N GLY A 102 10.40 -1.91 -12.45
CA GLY A 102 11.43 -2.20 -13.43
C GLY A 102 11.12 -1.66 -14.83
N ILE A 103 9.86 -1.74 -15.28
CA ILE A 103 9.40 -1.15 -16.54
C ILE A 103 9.53 0.37 -16.49
N THR A 104 9.07 1.00 -15.41
CA THR A 104 9.18 2.44 -15.20
C THR A 104 10.64 2.89 -15.17
N TYR A 105 11.50 2.17 -14.46
CA TYR A 105 12.93 2.46 -14.43
C TYR A 105 13.55 2.45 -15.84
N ARG A 106 13.22 1.44 -16.65
CA ARG A 106 13.69 1.35 -18.04
C ARG A 106 13.20 2.55 -18.87
N TYR A 107 11.92 2.90 -18.75
CA TYR A 107 11.37 4.07 -19.42
C TYR A 107 12.12 5.36 -19.03
N VAL A 108 12.32 5.58 -17.73
CA VAL A 108 13.04 6.75 -17.23
C VAL A 108 14.48 6.79 -17.72
N PHE A 109 15.17 5.65 -17.70
CA PHE A 109 16.54 5.56 -18.23
C PHE A 109 16.63 6.00 -19.70
N ASP A 110 15.65 5.60 -20.50
CA ASP A 110 15.62 5.90 -21.94
C ASP A 110 15.22 7.37 -22.24
N HIS A 111 14.59 8.09 -21.30
CA HIS A 111 13.98 9.42 -21.54
C HIS A 111 14.48 10.58 -20.66
N ILE A 112 15.23 10.33 -19.58
CA ILE A 112 15.64 11.38 -18.60
C ILE A 112 16.63 12.41 -19.16
N GLY A 113 17.24 12.15 -20.32
CA GLY A 113 18.26 13.01 -20.92
C GLY A 113 19.64 12.84 -20.27
N ILE A 114 20.71 13.02 -21.05
CA ILE A 114 22.09 12.77 -20.60
C ILE A 114 22.49 13.73 -19.46
N GLU A 115 21.96 14.95 -19.49
CA GLU A 115 22.21 16.02 -18.52
C GLU A 115 21.65 15.73 -17.11
N HIS A 116 20.73 14.77 -16.98
CA HIS A 116 20.10 14.41 -15.71
C HIS A 116 20.39 12.96 -15.27
N LEU A 117 21.37 12.30 -15.89
CA LEU A 117 21.80 10.93 -15.54
C LEU A 117 22.22 10.79 -14.07
N GLU A 118 22.75 11.84 -13.44
CA GLU A 118 23.11 11.83 -12.02
C GLU A 118 21.88 11.66 -11.11
N SER A 119 20.75 12.24 -11.49
CA SER A 119 19.47 12.15 -10.76
C SER A 119 18.80 10.79 -10.88
N LEU A 120 19.19 9.97 -11.87
CA LEU A 120 18.65 8.62 -12.06
C LEU A 120 18.79 7.76 -10.81
N LYS A 121 19.90 7.88 -10.07
CA LYS A 121 20.11 7.13 -8.82
C LYS A 121 19.04 7.47 -7.77
N SER A 122 18.71 8.75 -7.64
CA SER A 122 17.68 9.23 -6.72
C SER A 122 16.30 8.70 -7.13
N MET A 123 15.94 8.79 -8.41
CA MET A 123 14.67 8.27 -8.94
C MET A 123 14.53 6.75 -8.77
N THR A 124 15.62 6.02 -9.00
CA THR A 124 15.68 4.57 -8.76
C THR A 124 15.45 4.24 -7.30
N HIS A 125 16.06 5.00 -6.38
CA HIS A 125 15.88 4.79 -4.95
C HIS A 125 14.42 5.00 -4.53
N ARG A 126 13.74 6.01 -5.07
CA ARG A 126 12.30 6.24 -4.84
C ARG A 126 11.45 5.10 -5.39
N LEU A 127 11.72 4.64 -6.62
CA LEU A 127 11.03 3.50 -7.24
C LEU A 127 11.13 2.20 -6.45
N TYR A 128 12.21 1.98 -5.71
CA TYR A 128 12.39 0.79 -4.86
C TYR A 128 12.24 1.09 -3.36
N GLY A 129 11.68 2.26 -3.00
CA GLY A 129 11.38 2.62 -1.62
C GLY A 129 10.16 1.91 -1.06
N ALA A 130 9.11 1.69 -1.86
CA ALA A 130 7.87 1.03 -1.41
C ALA A 130 8.06 -0.41 -0.90
N PRO A 131 8.91 -1.27 -1.51
CA PRO A 131 9.24 -2.59 -0.98
C PRO A 131 9.82 -2.59 0.43
N PHE A 132 10.49 -1.51 0.86
CA PHE A 132 10.98 -1.41 2.24
C PHE A 132 9.80 -1.39 3.24
N TYR A 133 8.69 -0.74 2.88
CA TYR A 133 7.47 -0.77 3.68
C TYR A 133 6.86 -2.17 3.73
N PHE A 134 6.94 -2.94 2.64
CA PHE A 134 6.49 -4.33 2.64
C PHE A 134 7.34 -5.24 3.51
N ILE A 135 8.67 -5.07 3.49
CA ILE A 135 9.59 -5.81 4.37
C ILE A 135 9.26 -5.46 5.83
N LEU A 136 9.14 -4.18 6.14
CA LEU A 136 8.80 -3.72 7.49
C LEU A 136 7.44 -4.29 7.96
N PHE A 137 6.43 -4.27 7.09
CA PHE A 137 5.12 -4.88 7.36
C PHE A 137 5.23 -6.39 7.59
N SER A 138 5.91 -7.11 6.70
CA SER A 138 6.01 -8.56 6.71
C SER A 138 6.82 -9.10 7.89
N PHE A 139 7.88 -8.40 8.31
CA PHE A 139 8.80 -8.91 9.35
C PHE A 139 8.54 -8.32 10.74
N ILE A 140 7.97 -7.11 10.85
CA ILE A 140 7.73 -6.48 12.17
C ILE A 140 6.27 -6.67 12.60
N PHE A 141 5.33 -6.31 11.73
CA PHE A 141 3.91 -6.31 12.09
C PHE A 141 3.27 -7.69 11.97
N MET A 142 3.65 -8.43 10.93
CA MET A 142 3.02 -9.72 10.62
C MET A 142 3.22 -10.80 11.68
N PRO A 143 4.41 -11.00 12.26
CA PRO A 143 4.59 -12.02 13.30
C PRO A 143 3.74 -11.72 14.54
N LYS A 144 3.57 -10.44 14.88
CA LYS A 144 2.70 -10.01 15.99
C LYS A 144 1.23 -10.28 15.66
N LEU A 145 0.77 -9.91 14.46
CA LEU A 145 -0.58 -10.20 13.98
C LEU A 145 -0.89 -11.71 14.00
N ILE A 146 0.02 -12.55 13.52
CA ILE A 146 -0.16 -14.01 13.53
C ILE A 146 -0.26 -14.53 14.97
N LYS A 147 0.62 -14.09 15.87
CA LYS A 147 0.57 -14.45 17.29
C LYS A 147 -0.75 -14.02 17.96
N ASP A 148 -1.18 -12.78 17.72
CA ASP A 148 -2.45 -12.26 18.25
C ASP A 148 -3.64 -13.07 17.71
N THR A 149 -3.61 -13.42 16.42
CA THR A 149 -4.65 -14.24 15.77
C THR A 149 -4.73 -15.64 16.39
N ILE A 150 -3.59 -16.30 16.64
CA ILE A 150 -3.53 -17.62 17.28
C ILE A 150 -4.05 -17.55 18.73
N LYS A 151 -3.62 -16.53 19.48
CA LYS A 151 -4.06 -16.33 20.88
C LYS A 151 -5.57 -16.11 20.95
N LEU A 152 -6.11 -15.21 20.14
CA LEU A 152 -7.54 -14.90 20.09
C LEU A 152 -8.38 -16.09 19.63
N LYS A 153 -7.86 -16.93 18.71
CA LYS A 153 -8.51 -18.18 18.33
C LYS A 153 -8.61 -19.14 19.52
N ASN A 154 -7.51 -19.34 20.27
CA ASN A 154 -7.52 -20.21 21.45
C ASN A 154 -8.49 -19.71 22.52
N GLU A 155 -8.57 -18.39 22.73
CA GLU A 155 -9.54 -17.78 23.65
C GLU A 155 -10.99 -18.02 23.20
N GLN A 156 -11.27 -17.96 21.89
CA GLN A 156 -12.59 -18.31 21.35
C GLN A 156 -12.93 -19.79 21.56
N ASP A 157 -12.00 -20.70 21.22
CA ASP A 157 -12.21 -22.15 21.36
C ASP A 157 -12.41 -22.59 22.82
N LEU A 158 -11.91 -21.82 23.80
CA LEU A 158 -12.11 -22.06 25.23
C LEU A 158 -13.45 -21.51 25.79
N THR A 159 -14.11 -20.61 25.05
CA THR A 159 -15.37 -19.96 25.47
C THR A 159 -16.62 -20.59 24.85
N VAL A 160 -16.45 -21.52 23.92
CA VAL A 160 -17.51 -22.35 23.31
C VAL A 160 -17.53 -23.71 23.98
#